data_AF-A0A953HNC4-F1
#
_entry.id   AF-A0A953HNC4-F1
#
_cell.length_a   1.000
_cell.length_b   1.000
_cell.length_c   1.000
_cell.angle_alpha   90.00
_cell.angle_beta   90.00
_cell.angle_gamma   90.00
#
_symmetry.space_group_name_H-M   'P 1'
#
loop_
_entity.id
_entity.type
_entity.pdbx_description
1 polymer ?
#
loop_
_entity_poly.entity_id
_entity_poly.type
_entity_poly.pdbx_seq_one_letter_code
_entity_poly.pdbx_strand_id
1 'polypeptide(L)'
;MKRPIVSSPEKLGGLPHIEGTSHTIAELQTCWRRPGVGAAEMRERFPELTEAELGAAVTYAEPQEPEHSFSAEISGPPRKRLHIYGEPGNWMFVREDIDANETGSAGWDVWEESFSAIIRYPLDQAHREVVWRNDRSGEIVDIYSLDLAEG
;
A
#
# COMPACT_ATOMS: atom_id res chain seq x y z
N MET A 1 1.09 4.66 -17.61
CA MET A 1 0.20 3.58 -18.07
C MET A 1 -0.99 3.52 -17.11
N LYS A 2 -2.22 3.45 -17.63
CA LYS A 2 -3.42 3.33 -16.81
C LYS A 2 -3.41 1.95 -16.14
N ARG A 3 -3.72 1.87 -14.84
CA ARG A 3 -3.76 0.58 -14.12
C ARG A 3 -4.90 -0.26 -14.73
N PRO A 4 -4.65 -1.50 -15.19
CA PRO A 4 -5.67 -2.32 -15.84
C PRO A 4 -6.75 -2.81 -14.86
N ILE A 5 -6.51 -2.72 -13.55
CA ILE A 5 -7.43 -3.17 -12.51
C ILE A 5 -8.11 -1.95 -11.87
N VAL A 6 -9.43 -1.98 -11.81
CA VAL A 6 -10.27 -0.93 -11.23
C VAL A 6 -11.29 -1.54 -10.25
N SER A 7 -11.70 -0.75 -9.26
CA SER A 7 -12.81 -1.05 -8.37
C SER A 7 -13.84 0.06 -8.48
N SER A 8 -15.11 -0.28 -8.73
CA SER A 8 -16.19 0.71 -8.88
C SER A 8 -17.45 0.19 -8.20
N PRO A 9 -18.06 0.93 -7.25
CA PRO A 9 -19.27 0.48 -6.55
C PRO A 9 -20.44 0.15 -7.49
N GLU A 10 -20.50 0.79 -8.66
CA GLU A 10 -21.57 0.63 -9.64
C GLU A 10 -21.40 -0.62 -10.54
N LYS A 11 -20.21 -1.23 -10.54
CA LYS A 11 -19.89 -2.41 -11.36
C LYS A 11 -19.43 -3.56 -10.50
N LEU A 12 -19.97 -4.75 -10.77
CA LEU A 12 -19.56 -6.00 -10.10
C LEU A 12 -19.57 -5.88 -8.57
N GLY A 13 -20.48 -5.06 -8.01
CA GLY A 13 -20.62 -4.86 -6.57
C GLY A 13 -19.41 -4.22 -5.88
N GLY A 14 -18.56 -3.47 -6.60
CA GLY A 14 -17.35 -2.89 -6.04
C GLY A 14 -16.12 -3.79 -6.10
N LEU A 15 -16.24 -5.02 -6.61
CA LEU A 15 -15.13 -5.95 -6.70
C LEU A 15 -14.05 -5.46 -7.69
N PRO A 16 -12.76 -5.69 -7.39
CA PRO A 16 -11.68 -5.47 -8.34
C PRO A 16 -11.92 -6.26 -9.63
N HIS A 17 -11.75 -5.60 -10.78
CA HIS A 17 -11.93 -6.21 -12.10
C HIS A 17 -11.03 -5.56 -13.15
N ILE A 18 -10.85 -6.25 -14.30
CA ILE A 18 -10.13 -5.66 -15.43
C ILE A 18 -10.99 -4.57 -16.08
N GLU A 19 -10.41 -3.38 -16.25
CA GLU A 19 -11.08 -2.21 -16.83
C GLU A 19 -11.66 -2.57 -18.20
N GLY A 20 -12.95 -2.27 -18.39
CA GLY A 20 -13.65 -2.53 -19.65
C GLY A 20 -14.19 -3.96 -19.81
N THR A 21 -14.03 -4.83 -18.80
CA THR A 21 -14.53 -6.21 -18.83
C THR A 21 -15.47 -6.52 -17.67
N SER A 22 -16.08 -7.71 -17.70
CA SER A 22 -16.85 -8.28 -16.59
C SER A 22 -16.04 -9.29 -15.75
N HIS A 23 -14.73 -9.42 -16.00
CA HIS A 23 -13.88 -10.40 -15.32
C HIS A 23 -13.37 -9.85 -14.00
N THR A 24 -13.81 -10.46 -12.90
CA THR A 24 -13.32 -10.12 -11.57
C THR A 24 -11.92 -10.66 -11.36
N ILE A 25 -11.12 -10.00 -10.52
CA ILE A 25 -9.79 -10.50 -10.17
C ILE A 25 -9.89 -11.84 -9.43
N ALA A 26 -10.88 -11.99 -8.55
CA ALA A 26 -11.13 -13.23 -7.83
C ALA A 26 -11.38 -14.43 -8.76
N GLU A 27 -12.14 -14.24 -9.84
CA GLU A 27 -12.38 -15.28 -10.85
C GLU A 27 -11.08 -15.69 -11.55
N LEU A 28 -10.30 -14.72 -12.03
CA LEU A 28 -9.03 -14.96 -12.73
C LEU A 28 -8.02 -15.68 -11.83
N GLN A 29 -7.89 -15.25 -10.57
CA GLN A 29 -7.03 -15.90 -9.59
C GLN A 29 -7.50 -17.30 -9.21
N THR A 30 -8.81 -17.51 -9.07
CA THR A 30 -9.37 -18.84 -8.80
C THR A 30 -9.08 -19.80 -9.95
N CYS A 31 -9.17 -19.33 -11.19
CA CYS A 31 -8.80 -20.12 -12.36
C CYS A 31 -7.31 -20.46 -12.36
N TRP A 32 -6.44 -19.47 -12.12
CA TRP A 32 -4.99 -19.64 -12.09
C TRP A 32 -4.51 -20.64 -11.04
N ARG A 33 -5.13 -20.66 -9.85
CA ARG A 33 -4.76 -21.55 -8.74
C ARG A 33 -5.07 -23.02 -9.00
N ARG A 34 -5.81 -23.37 -10.06
CA ARG A 34 -6.14 -24.75 -10.38
C ARG A 34 -4.88 -25.49 -10.89
N PRO A 35 -4.64 -26.73 -10.43
CA PRO A 35 -3.49 -27.51 -10.90
C PRO A 35 -3.46 -27.63 -12.42
N GLY A 36 -2.29 -27.38 -13.02
CA GLY A 36 -2.08 -27.49 -14.46
C GLY A 36 -2.55 -26.26 -15.28
N VAL A 37 -3.17 -25.27 -14.65
CA VAL A 37 -3.51 -24.00 -15.33
C VAL A 37 -2.26 -23.11 -15.36
N GLY A 38 -1.85 -22.74 -16.58
CA GLY A 38 -0.76 -21.80 -16.82
C GLY A 38 -1.19 -20.70 -17.79
N ALA A 39 -0.24 -19.86 -18.20
CA ALA A 39 -0.52 -18.69 -19.04
C ALA A 39 -1.23 -19.03 -20.36
N ALA A 40 -0.91 -20.18 -20.97
CA ALA A 40 -1.55 -20.62 -22.22
C ALA A 40 -3.04 -20.94 -22.02
N GLU A 41 -3.38 -21.69 -20.97
CA GLU A 41 -4.76 -22.05 -20.63
C GLU A 41 -5.58 -20.80 -20.25
N MET A 42 -4.99 -19.86 -19.52
CA MET A 42 -5.66 -18.59 -19.21
C MET A 42 -6.00 -17.80 -20.47
N ARG A 43 -5.08 -17.75 -21.45
CA ARG A 43 -5.32 -17.06 -22.73
C ARG A 43 -6.40 -17.73 -23.58
N GLU A 44 -6.52 -19.05 -23.50
CA GLU A 44 -7.60 -19.78 -24.19
C GLU A 44 -8.96 -19.52 -23.54
N ARG A 45 -8.99 -19.43 -22.20
CA ARG A 45 -10.21 -19.26 -21.43
C ARG A 45 -10.71 -17.80 -21.38
N PHE A 46 -9.79 -16.84 -21.47
CA PHE A 46 -10.05 -15.40 -21.44
C PHE A 46 -9.40 -14.72 -22.66
N PRO A 47 -9.83 -15.05 -23.90
CA PRO A 47 -9.18 -14.60 -25.14
C PRO A 47 -9.26 -13.09 -25.38
N GLU A 48 -10.15 -12.38 -24.69
CA GLU A 48 -10.28 -10.93 -24.72
C GLU A 48 -9.25 -10.21 -23.84
N LEU A 49 -8.56 -10.93 -22.94
CA LEU A 49 -7.57 -10.37 -22.03
C LEU A 49 -6.16 -10.50 -22.62
N THR A 50 -5.39 -9.43 -22.52
CA THR A 50 -3.96 -9.44 -22.87
C THR A 50 -3.13 -10.17 -21.81
N GLU A 51 -1.93 -10.60 -22.18
CA GLU A 51 -0.98 -11.20 -21.24
C GLU A 51 -0.63 -10.26 -20.08
N ALA A 52 -0.58 -8.95 -20.33
CA ALA A 52 -0.33 -7.95 -19.29
C ALA A 52 -1.50 -7.84 -18.29
N GLU A 53 -2.75 -7.91 -18.77
CA GLU A 53 -3.94 -7.88 -17.90
C GLU A 53 -4.07 -9.17 -17.09
N LEU A 54 -3.81 -10.32 -17.70
CA LEU A 54 -3.76 -11.60 -17.00
C LEU A 54 -2.64 -11.60 -15.94
N GLY A 55 -1.45 -11.13 -16.29
CA GLY A 55 -0.31 -10.97 -15.38
C GLY A 55 -0.64 -10.05 -14.20
N ALA A 56 -1.28 -8.91 -14.48
CA ALA A 56 -1.74 -8.00 -13.44
C ALA A 56 -2.78 -8.66 -12.53
N ALA A 57 -3.76 -9.38 -13.08
CA ALA A 57 -4.80 -10.03 -12.28
C ALA A 57 -4.25 -11.13 -11.36
N VAL A 58 -3.35 -11.98 -11.86
CA VAL A 58 -2.82 -13.09 -11.05
C VAL A 58 -1.85 -12.62 -9.96
N THR A 59 -1.19 -11.48 -10.17
CA THR A 59 -0.27 -10.87 -9.19
C THR A 59 -0.92 -9.80 -8.33
N TYR A 60 -2.18 -9.45 -8.60
CA TYR A 60 -2.91 -8.46 -7.82
C TYR A 60 -3.06 -8.91 -6.36
N ALA A 61 -2.55 -8.07 -5.47
CA ALA A 61 -2.96 -8.05 -4.08
C ALA A 61 -3.90 -6.85 -3.89
N GLU A 62 -5.02 -7.07 -3.20
CA GLU A 62 -5.83 -5.94 -2.73
C GLU A 62 -4.93 -5.04 -1.88
N PRO A 63 -4.96 -3.72 -2.08
CA PRO A 63 -4.33 -2.79 -1.16
C PRO A 63 -4.89 -3.08 0.23
N GLN A 64 -4.07 -3.65 1.10
CA GLN A 64 -4.44 -3.77 2.50
C GLN A 64 -4.33 -2.37 3.07
N GLU A 65 -5.45 -1.81 3.54
CA GLU A 65 -5.33 -0.63 4.37
C GLU A 65 -4.56 -1.05 5.62
N PRO A 66 -3.39 -0.44 5.88
CA PRO A 66 -2.62 -0.76 7.07
C PRO A 66 -3.50 -0.54 8.31
N GLU A 67 -3.49 -1.49 9.24
CA GLU A 67 -4.28 -1.40 10.47
C GLU A 67 -3.91 -0.14 11.27
N HIS A 68 -2.63 0.21 11.22
CA HIS A 68 -2.05 1.39 11.83
C HIS A 68 -1.26 2.16 10.79
N SER A 69 -1.54 3.47 10.70
CA SER A 69 -0.87 4.36 9.76
C SER A 69 -0.76 5.74 10.40
N PHE A 70 0.47 6.27 10.43
CA PHE A 70 0.79 7.52 11.06
C PHE A 70 1.67 8.37 10.15
N SER A 71 1.36 9.65 10.04
CA SER A 71 2.17 10.60 9.30
C SER A 71 2.60 11.78 10.15
N ALA A 72 3.71 12.39 9.76
CA ALA A 72 4.10 13.68 10.28
C ALA A 72 4.84 14.49 9.21
N GLU A 73 4.87 15.80 9.39
CA GLU A 73 5.64 16.68 8.51
C GLU A 73 6.68 17.47 9.30
N ILE A 74 7.89 17.56 8.75
CA ILE A 74 8.95 18.42 9.25
C ILE A 74 8.98 19.68 8.39
N SER A 75 8.66 20.82 9.00
CA SER A 75 8.81 22.13 8.37
C SER A 75 10.28 22.55 8.34
N GLY A 76 10.78 22.97 7.18
CA GLY A 76 12.16 23.42 6.97
C GLY A 76 12.61 23.16 5.53
N PRO A 77 13.78 23.66 5.09
CA PRO A 77 14.38 23.23 3.83
C PRO A 77 15.42 22.10 4.08
N PRO A 78 15.24 20.88 3.53
CA PRO A 78 14.07 20.43 2.77
C PRO A 78 12.89 20.08 3.68
N ARG A 79 11.66 20.29 3.18
CA ARG A 79 10.44 19.87 3.88
C ARG A 79 10.37 18.37 3.75
N LYS A 80 9.97 17.69 4.82
CA LYS A 80 9.92 16.23 4.83
C LYS A 80 8.56 15.75 5.26
N ARG A 81 8.12 14.65 4.65
CA ARG A 81 7.02 13.85 5.15
C ARG A 81 7.59 12.55 5.71
N LEU A 82 7.13 12.21 6.90
CA LEU A 82 7.42 10.96 7.55
C LEU A 82 6.15 10.13 7.56
N HIS A 83 6.30 8.84 7.36
CA HIS A 83 5.18 7.91 7.36
C HIS A 83 5.59 6.63 8.08
N ILE A 84 4.71 6.13 8.96
CA ILE A 84 4.85 4.83 9.59
C ILE A 84 3.56 4.07 9.30
N TYR A 85 3.66 2.85 8.81
CA TYR A 85 2.48 2.00 8.65
C TYR A 85 2.79 0.55 8.93
N GLY A 86 1.78 -0.16 9.45
CA GLY A 86 1.86 -1.58 9.78
C GLY A 86 1.21 -2.45 8.69
N GLU A 87 1.89 -3.50 8.31
CA GLU A 87 1.35 -4.62 7.52
C GLU A 87 1.35 -5.89 8.39
N PRO A 88 0.62 -6.96 8.03
CA PRO A 88 0.66 -8.20 8.80
C PRO A 88 2.09 -8.72 9.00
N GLY A 89 2.54 -8.70 10.27
CA GLY A 89 3.86 -9.14 10.71
C GLY A 89 5.03 -8.20 10.39
N ASN A 90 4.79 -6.99 9.87
CA ASN A 90 5.85 -6.03 9.53
C ASN A 90 5.42 -4.57 9.71
N TRP A 91 6.40 -3.69 9.84
CA TRP A 91 6.24 -2.26 9.96
C TRP A 91 7.19 -1.55 9.00
N MET A 92 6.71 -0.45 8.43
CA MET A 92 7.48 0.38 7.52
C MET A 92 7.62 1.79 8.10
N PHE A 93 8.80 2.39 7.93
CA PHE A 93 8.99 3.83 8.06
C PHE A 93 9.52 4.40 6.75
N VAL A 94 8.84 5.42 6.22
CA VAL A 94 9.21 6.15 5.01
C VAL A 94 9.51 7.60 5.33
N ARG A 95 10.57 8.12 4.74
CA ARG A 95 10.91 9.54 4.69
C ARG A 95 10.89 10.00 3.24
N GLU A 96 10.01 10.95 2.95
CA GLU A 96 9.92 11.63 1.66
C GLU A 96 10.46 13.06 1.80
N ASP A 97 11.25 13.50 0.83
CA ASP A 97 11.57 14.92 0.67
C ASP A 97 10.48 15.56 -0.20
N ILE A 98 9.83 16.59 0.35
CA ILE A 98 8.73 17.32 -0.28
C ILE A 98 9.29 18.56 -0.98
N ASP A 99 9.07 18.64 -2.29
CA ASP A 99 9.48 19.78 -3.09
C ASP A 99 8.49 20.96 -3.02
N ALA A 100 8.82 22.05 -3.71
CA ALA A 100 7.98 23.24 -3.77
C ALA A 100 6.62 23.03 -4.47
N ASN A 101 6.44 21.90 -5.18
CA ASN A 101 5.20 21.52 -5.84
C ASN A 101 4.39 20.53 -4.99
N GLU A 102 4.69 20.40 -3.70
CA GLU A 102 4.07 19.41 -2.79
C GLU A 102 4.26 17.95 -3.25
N THR A 103 5.23 17.72 -4.13
CA THR A 103 5.51 16.39 -4.67
C THR A 103 6.57 15.72 -3.79
N GLY A 104 6.22 14.57 -3.24
CA GLY A 104 7.14 13.74 -2.48
C GLY A 104 8.08 12.98 -3.42
N SER A 105 9.37 13.06 -3.15
CA SER A 105 10.38 12.17 -3.72
C SER A 105 10.82 11.15 -2.66
N ALA A 106 10.97 9.90 -3.07
CA ALA A 106 11.40 8.82 -2.18
C ALA A 106 12.81 9.14 -1.65
N GLY A 107 12.91 9.37 -0.34
CA GLY A 107 14.17 9.68 0.31
C GLY A 107 14.80 8.43 0.91
N TRP A 108 14.12 7.82 1.88
CA TRP A 108 14.62 6.65 2.60
C TRP A 108 13.47 5.85 3.19
N ASP A 109 13.56 4.53 3.14
CA ASP A 109 12.57 3.60 3.68
C ASP A 109 13.25 2.42 4.42
N VAL A 110 12.55 1.86 5.41
CA VAL A 110 13.02 0.70 6.20
C VAL A 110 11.87 -0.16 6.68
N TRP A 111 12.08 -1.48 6.63
CA TRP A 111 11.16 -2.49 7.15
C TRP A 111 11.67 -3.06 8.47
N GLU A 112 10.77 -3.28 9.42
CA GLU A 112 11.03 -3.96 10.68
C GLU A 112 9.91 -4.94 11.02
N GLU A 113 10.22 -5.97 11.82
CA GLU A 113 9.22 -6.96 12.25
C GLU A 113 8.28 -6.41 13.34
N SER A 114 8.66 -5.32 14.02
CA SER A 114 7.91 -4.77 15.16
C SER A 114 7.83 -3.25 15.15
N PHE A 115 6.74 -2.72 15.71
CA PHE A 115 6.57 -1.29 15.91
C PHE A 115 7.65 -0.71 16.84
N SER A 116 8.03 -1.46 17.87
CA SER A 116 9.06 -1.07 18.83
C SER A 116 10.45 -0.89 18.17
N ALA A 117 10.74 -1.66 17.12
CA ALA A 117 11.92 -1.44 16.27
C ALA A 117 11.73 -0.23 15.34
N ILE A 118 10.56 -0.09 14.69
CA ILE A 118 10.33 0.97 13.70
C ILE A 118 10.37 2.39 14.32
N ILE A 119 9.87 2.57 15.55
CA ILE A 119 9.82 3.89 16.19
C ILE A 119 11.19 4.47 16.58
N ARG A 120 12.27 3.69 16.44
CA ARG A 120 13.64 4.18 16.62
C ARG A 120 14.07 5.12 15.50
N TYR A 121 13.59 4.89 14.28
CA TYR A 121 13.95 5.72 13.13
C TYR A 121 13.38 7.13 13.17
N PRO A 122 12.10 7.34 13.54
CA PRO A 122 11.60 8.66 13.91
C PRO A 122 12.49 9.39 14.92
N LEU A 123 12.98 8.72 15.97
CA LEU A 123 13.85 9.37 16.97
C LEU A 123 15.16 9.88 16.37
N ASP A 124 15.72 9.16 15.40
CA ASP A 124 16.98 9.51 14.76
C ASP A 124 16.81 10.52 13.61
N GLN A 125 15.66 10.49 12.93
CA GLN A 125 15.40 11.24 11.70
C GLN A 125 14.52 12.48 11.91
N ALA A 126 13.79 12.55 13.02
CA ALA A 126 12.82 13.58 13.32
C ALA A 126 13.06 14.17 14.71
N HIS A 127 12.90 15.49 14.83
CA HIS A 127 12.87 16.08 16.16
C HIS A 127 11.66 15.57 16.93
N ARG A 128 11.81 15.38 18.25
CA ARG A 128 10.72 14.95 19.14
C ARG A 128 9.51 15.89 19.13
N GLU A 129 9.66 17.11 18.63
CA GLU A 129 8.61 18.12 18.50
C GLU A 129 7.73 17.94 17.26
N VAL A 130 8.05 16.98 16.40
CA VAL A 130 7.26 16.66 15.21
C VAL A 130 5.91 16.06 15.62
N VAL A 131 4.83 16.62 15.08
CA VAL A 131 3.47 16.24 15.46
C VAL A 131 2.96 15.13 14.56
N TRP A 132 2.81 13.94 15.12
CA TRP A 132 2.27 12.78 14.42
C TRP A 132 0.75 12.78 14.38
N ARG A 133 0.18 12.25 13.30
CA ARG A 133 -1.26 12.07 13.11
C ARG A 133 -1.56 10.65 12.69
N ASN A 134 -2.67 10.10 13.17
CA ASN A 134 -3.25 8.90 12.60
C ASN A 134 -3.85 9.25 11.23
N ASP A 135 -3.47 8.53 10.17
CA ASP A 135 -3.91 8.87 8.81
C ASP A 135 -5.39 8.61 8.57
N ARG A 136 -6.00 7.70 9.35
CA ARG A 136 -7.42 7.37 9.23
C ARG A 136 -8.30 8.36 9.99
N SER A 137 -7.95 8.70 11.23
CA SER A 137 -8.77 9.61 12.06
C SER A 137 -8.37 11.08 11.97
N GLY A 138 -7.14 11.37 11.53
CA GLY A 138 -6.55 12.71 11.57
C GLY A 138 -6.14 13.17 12.98
N GLU A 139 -6.35 12.36 14.00
CA GLU A 139 -6.06 12.70 15.40
C GLU A 139 -4.55 12.82 15.62
N ILE A 140 -4.16 13.78 16.45
CA ILE A 140 -2.77 13.92 16.91
C ILE A 140 -2.47 12.76 17.86
N VAL A 141 -1.38 12.06 17.60
CA VAL A 141 -0.94 10.91 18.40
C VAL A 141 0.49 11.10 18.90
N ASP A 142 0.78 10.56 20.06
CA ASP A 142 2.15 10.34 20.51
C ASP A 142 2.57 8.92 20.18
N ILE A 143 3.26 8.74 19.05
CA ILE A 143 3.69 7.42 18.57
C ILE A 143 4.62 6.68 19.55
N TYR A 144 5.26 7.39 20.49
CA TYR A 144 6.16 6.80 21.48
C TYR A 144 5.44 6.24 22.70
N SER A 145 4.15 6.59 22.85
CA SER A 145 3.28 6.14 23.94
C SER A 145 2.24 5.11 23.48
N LEU A 146 2.25 4.73 22.20
CA LEU A 146 1.35 3.71 21.67
C LEU A 146 1.81 2.30 22.09
N ASP A 147 0.87 1.53 22.61
CA ASP A 147 1.03 0.11 22.87
C ASP A 147 0.32 -0.67 21.75
N LEU A 148 1.05 -0.92 20.67
CA LEU A 148 0.55 -1.68 19.52
C LEU A 148 1.10 -3.10 19.64
N ALA A 149 0.21 -4.08 19.69
CA ALA A 149 0.58 -5.48 19.84
C ALA A 149 1.58 -5.89 18.74
N GLU A 150 2.62 -6.63 19.13
CA GLU A 150 3.56 -7.24 18.19
C GLU A 150 2.82 -8.39 17.49
N GLY A 151 2.55 -8.23 16.19
CA GLY A 151 1.80 -9.17 15.36
C GLY A 151 2.58 -10.42 14.98
#